data_AF-A0A2A5V5L0-F1
#
_entry.id   AF-A0A2A5V5L0-F1
#
_cell.length_a   1.000
_cell.length_b   1.000
_cell.length_c   1.000
_cell.angle_alpha   90.00
_cell.angle_beta   90.00
_cell.angle_gamma   90.00
#
_symmetry.space_group_name_H-M   'P 1'
#
loop_
_entity.id
_entity.type
_entity.pdbx_description
1 polymer ?
#
loop_
_entity_poly.entity_id
_entity_poly.type
_entity_poly.pdbx_seq_one_letter_code
_entity_poly.pdbx_strand_id
1 'polypeptide(L)'
;ITDHYNIEDNDLSFSGQGSNKYSQQFEGNVKFNCFPNWSSNLYQKAEYVSFYPNVMLGIHVDHFYAFWLEPISNNQTKEHFELYYVGEESASSEEYKEIRKKNFSFWKEVMNEDVKAIEGMQKGRASPSYNGGNFSPVMDTPTHMFHKWIANNLTN
;
A
#
# COMPACT_ATOMS: atom_id res chain seq x y z
N ILE A 1 -14.48 -6.33 10.14
CA ILE A 1 -13.37 -5.50 10.67
C ILE A 1 -12.26 -6.37 11.32
N THR A 2 -12.54 -7.61 11.72
CA THR A 2 -11.58 -8.57 12.35
C THR A 2 -10.40 -9.06 11.50
N ASP A 3 -10.34 -8.71 10.22
CA ASP A 3 -9.31 -9.22 9.30
C ASP A 3 -8.10 -8.29 9.15
N HIS A 4 -8.20 -7.06 9.66
CA HIS A 4 -7.18 -6.03 9.54
C HIS A 4 -6.75 -5.51 10.92
N TYR A 5 -5.54 -4.96 10.97
CA TYR A 5 -4.98 -4.31 12.16
C TYR A 5 -4.13 -3.11 11.75
N ASN A 6 -4.01 -2.13 12.63
CA ASN A 6 -3.22 -0.94 12.37
C ASN A 6 -1.74 -1.19 12.72
N ILE A 7 -0.86 -0.57 11.93
CA ILE A 7 0.57 -0.49 12.18
C ILE A 7 0.87 0.98 12.48
N GLU A 8 1.37 1.26 13.67
CA GLU A 8 1.51 2.63 14.17
C GLU A 8 2.89 2.82 14.79
N ASP A 9 3.64 3.79 14.28
CA ASP A 9 4.92 4.21 14.85
C ASP A 9 4.73 5.31 15.90
N ASN A 10 5.30 5.12 17.09
CA ASN A 10 5.23 6.11 18.16
C ASN A 10 6.01 7.40 17.82
N ASP A 11 7.05 7.29 16.99
CA ASP A 11 7.88 8.42 16.56
C ASP A 11 7.28 9.16 15.33
N LEU A 12 6.08 8.76 14.89
CA LEU A 12 5.35 9.32 13.76
C LEU A 12 6.11 9.26 12.42
N SER A 13 7.04 8.33 12.23
CA SER A 13 7.81 8.21 10.99
C SER A 13 7.13 7.34 9.91
N PHE A 14 6.22 6.46 10.33
CA PHE A 14 5.40 5.64 9.43
C PHE A 14 4.07 5.24 10.07
N SER A 15 3.14 4.78 9.23
CA SER A 15 1.91 4.14 9.67
C SER A 15 1.41 3.20 8.58
N GLY A 16 0.51 2.28 8.91
CA GLY A 16 0.00 1.35 7.91
C GLY A 16 -1.14 0.47 8.39
N GLN A 17 -1.42 -0.55 7.60
CA GLN A 17 -2.42 -1.55 7.87
C GLN A 17 -1.88 -2.93 7.52
N GLY A 18 -2.10 -3.89 8.43
CA GLY A 18 -1.91 -5.30 8.14
C GLY A 18 -3.22 -6.01 7.84
N SER A 19 -3.14 -7.12 7.11
CA SER A 19 -4.23 -8.04 6.81
C SER A 19 -3.87 -9.45 7.23
N ASN A 20 -4.84 -10.23 7.69
CA ASN A 20 -4.70 -11.65 8.05
C ASN A 20 -5.27 -12.61 7.00
N LYS A 21 -5.60 -12.10 5.80
CA LYS A 21 -6.31 -12.86 4.74
C LYS A 21 -5.54 -12.94 3.42
N TYR A 22 -4.22 -12.84 3.47
CA TYR A 22 -3.43 -13.03 2.27
C TYR A 22 -3.45 -14.49 1.80
N SER A 23 -3.62 -14.65 0.49
CA SER A 23 -3.45 -15.93 -0.20
C SER A 23 -2.66 -15.68 -1.48
N GLN A 24 -1.63 -16.49 -1.66
CA GLN A 24 -0.80 -16.48 -2.86
C GLN A 24 -1.63 -16.75 -4.12
N GLN A 25 -1.38 -15.95 -5.16
CA GLN A 25 -1.93 -16.19 -6.50
C GLN A 25 -1.23 -17.39 -7.14
N PHE A 26 -1.95 -18.16 -7.95
CA PHE A 26 -1.41 -19.32 -8.65
C PHE A 26 -2.00 -19.45 -10.05
N GLU A 27 -1.20 -19.97 -10.98
CA GLU A 27 -1.63 -20.30 -12.35
C GLU A 27 -1.39 -21.79 -12.60
N GLY A 28 -2.47 -22.58 -12.62
CA GLY A 28 -2.35 -24.04 -12.61
C GLY A 28 -1.56 -24.51 -11.38
N ASN A 29 -0.37 -25.05 -11.60
CA ASN A 29 0.54 -25.51 -10.54
C ASN A 29 1.68 -24.53 -10.24
N VAL A 30 1.76 -23.39 -10.93
CA VAL A 30 2.84 -22.40 -10.77
C VAL A 30 2.48 -21.44 -9.63
N LYS A 31 3.42 -21.26 -8.69
CA LYS A 31 3.32 -20.36 -7.54
C LYS A 31 4.65 -19.64 -7.36
N PHE A 32 4.61 -18.34 -7.05
CA PHE A 32 5.83 -17.58 -6.77
C PHE A 32 6.63 -18.20 -5.60
N ASN A 33 7.94 -18.07 -5.70
CA ASN A 33 8.82 -18.43 -4.60
C ASN A 33 8.52 -17.54 -3.40
N CYS A 34 8.74 -18.08 -2.20
CA CYS A 34 8.52 -17.38 -0.95
C CYS A 34 9.85 -16.92 -0.35
N PHE A 35 9.80 -15.87 0.48
CA PHE A 35 10.97 -15.47 1.27
C PHE A 35 11.46 -16.67 2.11
N PRO A 36 12.75 -17.05 2.05
CA PRO A 36 13.23 -18.32 2.60
C PRO A 36 13.11 -18.40 4.13
N ASN A 37 13.12 -17.25 4.81
CA ASN A 37 13.01 -17.13 6.27
C ASN A 37 11.67 -16.52 6.71
N TRP A 38 10.62 -16.57 5.87
CA TRP A 38 9.30 -16.08 6.26
C TRP A 38 8.71 -16.98 7.34
N SER A 39 8.28 -16.40 8.44
CA SER A 39 7.72 -17.18 9.54
C SER A 39 6.38 -17.81 9.13
N SER A 40 6.17 -19.08 9.46
CA SER A 40 4.98 -19.83 9.04
C SER A 40 3.68 -19.24 9.59
N ASN A 41 3.72 -18.60 10.77
CA ASN A 41 2.57 -17.91 11.36
C ASN A 41 2.22 -16.58 10.65
N LEU A 42 3.06 -16.10 9.73
CA LEU A 42 2.86 -14.88 8.95
C LEU A 42 2.50 -15.19 7.48
N TYR A 43 2.33 -16.46 7.11
CA TYR A 43 2.12 -16.85 5.71
C TYR A 43 0.84 -16.25 5.10
N GLN A 44 -0.20 -16.08 5.91
CA GLN A 44 -1.46 -15.46 5.53
C GLN A 44 -1.51 -13.96 5.82
N LYS A 45 -0.39 -13.37 6.23
CA LYS A 45 -0.32 -11.94 6.51
C LYS A 45 0.20 -11.16 5.31
N ALA A 46 -0.34 -9.96 5.19
CA ALA A 46 0.19 -8.91 4.33
C ALA A 46 0.28 -7.63 5.15
N GLU A 47 1.29 -6.81 4.91
CA GLU A 47 1.43 -5.52 5.58
C GLU A 47 1.65 -4.42 4.55
N TYR A 48 0.96 -3.30 4.75
CA TYR A 48 0.97 -2.13 3.88
C TYR A 48 1.39 -0.93 4.72
N VAL A 49 2.65 -0.50 4.60
CA VAL A 49 3.27 0.51 5.45
C VAL A 49 3.64 1.73 4.63
N SER A 50 3.06 2.88 4.96
CA SER A 50 3.41 4.18 4.42
C SER A 50 4.55 4.78 5.23
N PHE A 51 5.72 4.87 4.61
CA PHE A 51 6.89 5.58 5.11
C PHE A 51 6.82 7.04 4.64
N TYR A 52 6.77 7.96 5.60
CA TYR A 52 6.63 9.36 5.27
C TYR A 52 7.95 9.92 4.70
N PRO A 53 7.90 10.84 3.71
CA PRO A 53 6.69 11.51 3.22
C PRO A 53 5.95 10.82 2.08
N ASN A 54 6.58 9.89 1.34
CA ASN A 54 6.12 9.60 -0.02
C ASN A 54 6.33 8.16 -0.50
N VAL A 55 6.63 7.19 0.38
CA VAL A 55 6.80 5.79 -0.01
C VAL A 55 5.79 4.92 0.71
N MET A 56 5.20 3.93 0.01
CA MET A 56 4.45 2.85 0.65
C MET A 56 4.98 1.51 0.21
N LEU A 57 5.22 0.60 1.16
CA LEU A 57 5.58 -0.78 0.88
C LEU A 57 4.41 -1.70 1.20
N GLY A 58 4.04 -2.55 0.26
CA GLY A 58 3.19 -3.71 0.50
C GLY A 58 4.03 -4.96 0.49
N ILE A 59 4.05 -5.73 1.58
CA ILE A 59 4.83 -6.96 1.70
C ILE A 59 3.93 -8.17 1.91
N HIS A 60 4.24 -9.23 1.17
CA HIS A 60 3.59 -10.52 1.19
C HIS A 60 4.66 -11.60 1.30
N VAL A 61 4.27 -12.87 1.48
CA VAL A 61 5.22 -13.97 1.63
C VAL A 61 6.05 -14.25 0.36
N ASP A 62 5.54 -13.87 -0.81
CA ASP A 62 6.08 -14.26 -2.12
C ASP A 62 6.40 -13.08 -3.06
N HIS A 63 5.95 -11.88 -2.71
CA HIS A 63 6.23 -10.65 -3.45
C HIS A 63 6.16 -9.44 -2.51
N PHE A 64 6.66 -8.31 -2.99
CA PHE A 64 6.40 -7.02 -2.39
C PHE A 64 6.23 -5.98 -3.49
N TYR A 65 5.58 -4.88 -3.18
CA TYR A 65 5.55 -3.72 -4.07
C TYR A 65 5.98 -2.46 -3.33
N ALA A 66 6.46 -1.50 -4.10
CA ALA A 66 6.71 -0.14 -3.66
C ALA A 66 5.85 0.83 -4.46
N PHE A 67 5.17 1.71 -3.74
CA PHE A 67 4.72 2.99 -4.26
C PHE A 67 5.72 4.05 -3.89
N TRP A 68 6.01 4.93 -4.82
CA TRP A 68 6.52 6.24 -4.45
C TRP A 68 5.76 7.35 -5.16
N LEU A 69 5.50 8.41 -4.40
CA LEU A 69 4.67 9.53 -4.83
C LEU A 69 5.58 10.68 -5.26
N GLU A 70 5.45 11.07 -6.52
CA GLU A 70 6.10 12.24 -7.11
C GLU A 70 5.12 13.43 -7.11
N PRO A 71 5.32 14.45 -6.27
CA PRO A 71 4.47 15.64 -6.29
C PRO A 71 4.78 16.48 -7.53
N ILE A 72 3.78 16.69 -8.39
CA ILE A 72 3.91 17.52 -9.60
C ILE A 72 3.40 18.94 -9.35
N SER A 73 2.28 19.05 -8.63
CA SER A 73 1.68 20.30 -8.18
C SER A 73 0.84 20.05 -6.93
N ASN A 74 0.27 21.11 -6.34
CA ASN A 74 -0.62 20.99 -5.17
C ASN A 74 -1.91 20.17 -5.42
N ASN A 75 -2.22 19.84 -6.67
CA ASN A 75 -3.40 19.10 -7.09
C ASN A 75 -3.07 17.93 -8.03
N GLN A 76 -1.80 17.60 -8.22
CA GLN A 76 -1.36 16.52 -9.10
C GLN A 76 -0.17 15.77 -8.48
N THR A 77 -0.32 14.46 -8.37
CA THR A 77 0.74 13.54 -7.93
C THR A 77 0.85 12.43 -8.96
N LYS A 78 2.07 12.08 -9.33
CA LYS A 78 2.34 10.89 -10.15
C LYS A 78 2.73 9.76 -9.22
N GLU A 79 1.99 8.67 -9.29
CA GLU A 79 2.27 7.44 -8.57
C GLU A 79 3.16 6.54 -9.43
N HIS A 80 4.26 6.08 -8.84
CA HIS A 80 5.12 5.07 -9.44
C HIS A 80 4.91 3.76 -8.69
N PHE A 81 4.51 2.72 -9.42
CA PHE A 81 4.24 1.40 -8.88
C PHE A 81 5.27 0.41 -9.40
N GLU A 82 5.96 -0.25 -8.47
CA GLU A 82 6.98 -1.24 -8.75
C GLU A 82 6.66 -2.53 -8.01
N LEU A 83 6.60 -3.65 -8.73
CA LEU A 83 6.21 -4.95 -8.22
C LEU A 83 7.38 -5.92 -8.34
N TYR A 84 7.80 -6.48 -7.20
CA TYR A 84 8.98 -7.29 -7.04
C TYR A 84 8.62 -8.70 -6.58
N TYR A 85 9.29 -9.70 -7.14
CA TYR A 85 9.06 -11.12 -6.83
C TYR A 85 10.29 -11.72 -6.16
N VAL A 86 10.09 -12.71 -5.28
CA VAL A 86 11.19 -13.36 -4.59
C VAL A 86 11.96 -14.30 -5.53
N GLY A 87 13.23 -14.02 -5.76
CA GLY A 87 14.14 -14.89 -6.52
C GLY A 87 14.05 -14.73 -8.05
N GLU A 88 15.15 -15.05 -8.72
CA GLU A 88 15.34 -14.84 -10.17
C GLU A 88 14.30 -15.59 -11.02
N GLU A 89 13.94 -16.81 -10.62
CA GLU A 89 12.96 -17.61 -11.36
C GLU A 89 11.59 -16.93 -11.39
N SER A 90 11.07 -16.53 -10.22
CA SER A 90 9.79 -15.85 -10.12
C SER A 90 9.80 -14.48 -10.79
N ALA A 91 10.92 -13.74 -10.68
CA ALA A 91 11.06 -12.39 -11.22
C ALA A 91 11.22 -12.34 -12.75
N SER A 92 11.97 -13.28 -13.34
CA SER A 92 12.49 -13.11 -14.70
C SER A 92 12.20 -14.28 -15.64
N SER A 93 11.93 -15.49 -15.15
CA SER A 93 11.83 -16.66 -16.03
C SER A 93 10.56 -16.63 -16.90
N GLU A 94 10.60 -17.34 -18.03
CA GLU A 94 9.47 -17.45 -18.96
C GLU A 94 8.31 -18.28 -18.36
N GLU A 95 8.60 -19.26 -17.51
CA GLU A 95 7.59 -20.07 -16.81
C GLU A 95 6.64 -19.20 -15.97
N TYR A 96 7.16 -18.16 -15.33
CA TYR A 96 6.40 -17.28 -14.44
C TYR A 96 5.79 -16.07 -15.16
N LYS A 97 5.99 -15.93 -16.47
CA LYS A 97 5.55 -14.74 -17.22
C LYS A 97 4.05 -14.49 -17.14
N GLU A 98 3.24 -15.53 -17.30
CA GLU A 98 1.78 -15.38 -17.32
C GLU A 98 1.23 -15.09 -15.92
N ILE A 99 1.75 -15.76 -14.87
CA ILE A 99 1.37 -15.45 -13.49
C ILE A 99 1.82 -14.04 -13.08
N ARG A 100 2.99 -13.55 -13.52
CA ARG A 100 3.43 -12.15 -13.31
C ARG A 100 2.47 -11.16 -13.96
N LYS A 101 2.05 -11.40 -15.20
CA LYS A 101 1.08 -10.54 -15.91
C LYS A 101 -0.26 -10.48 -15.18
N LYS A 102 -0.78 -11.63 -14.74
CA LYS A 102 -2.04 -11.71 -13.98
C LYS A 102 -1.93 -10.99 -12.64
N ASN A 103 -0.88 -11.25 -11.88
CA ASN A 103 -0.64 -10.61 -10.58
C ASN A 103 -0.49 -9.08 -10.71
N PHE A 104 0.26 -8.61 -11.72
CA PHE A 104 0.38 -7.18 -11.99
C PHE A 104 -0.97 -6.55 -12.38
N SER A 105 -1.78 -7.23 -13.19
CA SER A 105 -3.09 -6.74 -13.60
C SER A 105 -4.05 -6.65 -12.43
N PHE A 106 -4.04 -7.64 -11.54
CA PHE A 106 -4.80 -7.66 -10.29
C PHE A 106 -4.43 -6.47 -9.40
N TRP A 107 -3.15 -6.27 -9.11
CA TRP A 107 -2.71 -5.14 -8.28
C TRP A 107 -3.03 -3.80 -8.93
N LYS A 108 -2.84 -3.68 -10.24
CA LYS A 108 -3.22 -2.46 -10.97
C LYS A 108 -4.71 -2.16 -10.83
N GLU A 109 -5.58 -3.15 -10.90
CA GLU A 109 -7.02 -2.95 -10.72
C GLU A 109 -7.34 -2.45 -9.32
N VAL A 110 -6.88 -3.17 -8.29
CA VAL A 110 -7.07 -2.82 -6.87
C VAL A 110 -6.64 -1.37 -6.60
N MET A 111 -5.47 -0.97 -7.09
CA MET A 111 -4.92 0.37 -6.82
C MET A 111 -5.64 1.49 -7.57
N ASN A 112 -6.21 1.20 -8.75
CA ASN A 112 -7.02 2.18 -9.48
C ASN A 112 -8.38 2.45 -8.82
N GLU A 113 -8.84 1.62 -7.88
CA GLU A 113 -10.06 1.90 -7.11
C GLU A 113 -9.91 3.17 -6.26
N ASP A 114 -8.74 3.37 -5.65
CA ASP A 114 -8.46 4.50 -4.76
C ASP A 114 -8.38 5.84 -5.51
N VAL A 115 -7.91 5.83 -6.76
CA VAL A 115 -7.75 7.05 -7.58
C VAL A 115 -9.06 7.83 -7.67
N LYS A 116 -10.18 7.16 -7.92
CA LYS A 116 -11.49 7.81 -8.03
C LYS A 116 -11.91 8.46 -6.72
N ALA A 117 -11.67 7.79 -5.59
CA ALA A 117 -12.00 8.31 -4.27
C ALA A 117 -11.13 9.54 -3.93
N ILE A 118 -9.83 9.47 -4.18
CA ILE A 118 -8.86 10.54 -3.91
C ILE A 118 -9.16 11.78 -4.77
N GLU A 119 -9.39 11.62 -6.07
CA GLU A 119 -9.76 12.74 -6.94
C GLU A 119 -11.11 13.36 -6.54
N GLY A 120 -12.07 12.53 -6.13
CA GLY A 120 -13.36 12.98 -5.60
C GLY A 120 -13.18 13.82 -4.33
N MET A 121 -12.37 13.34 -3.38
CA MET A 121 -12.03 14.08 -2.16
C MET A 121 -11.33 15.41 -2.49
N GLN A 122 -10.37 15.43 -3.43
CA GLN A 122 -9.68 16.65 -3.84
C GLN A 122 -10.66 17.68 -4.41
N LYS A 123 -11.57 17.26 -5.30
CA LYS A 123 -12.62 18.14 -5.85
C LYS A 123 -13.56 18.67 -4.76
N GLY A 124 -13.95 17.82 -3.82
CA GLY A 124 -14.82 18.22 -2.69
C GLY A 124 -14.16 19.25 -1.77
N ARG A 125 -12.86 19.06 -1.46
CA ARG A 125 -12.08 19.97 -0.61
C ARG A 125 -11.81 21.34 -1.24
N ALA A 126 -11.92 21.45 -2.57
CA ALA A 126 -11.82 22.74 -3.27
C ALA A 126 -13.08 23.62 -3.11
N SER A 127 -14.17 23.09 -2.55
CA SER A 127 -15.39 23.86 -2.29
C SER A 127 -15.19 24.90 -1.17
N PRO A 128 -15.61 26.17 -1.35
CA PRO A 128 -15.59 27.17 -0.29
C PRO A 128 -16.42 26.78 0.95
N SER A 129 -17.37 25.85 0.81
CA SER A 129 -18.20 25.36 1.91
C SER A 129 -17.53 24.24 2.72
N TYR A 130 -16.38 23.73 2.28
CA TYR A 130 -15.66 22.71 3.04
C TYR A 130 -15.02 23.35 4.29
N ASN A 131 -15.33 22.80 5.46
CA ASN A 131 -14.98 23.37 6.76
C ASN A 131 -13.96 22.53 7.55
N GLY A 132 -13.29 21.59 6.89
CA GLY A 132 -12.46 20.57 7.53
C GLY A 132 -13.22 19.26 7.73
N GLY A 133 -12.50 18.14 7.68
CA GLY A 133 -13.04 16.79 7.89
C GLY A 133 -12.77 16.28 9.29
N ASN A 134 -13.49 15.23 9.71
CA ASN A 134 -13.25 14.53 10.96
C ASN A 134 -12.64 13.15 10.68
N PHE A 135 -11.72 12.72 11.54
CA PHE A 135 -11.19 11.36 11.53
C PHE A 135 -12.01 10.46 12.43
N SER A 136 -12.29 9.24 11.96
CA SER A 136 -12.77 8.16 12.80
C SER A 136 -11.69 7.79 13.82
N PRO A 137 -12.01 7.74 15.13
CA PRO A 137 -11.05 7.37 16.16
C PRO A 137 -10.64 5.88 16.11
N VAL A 138 -11.29 5.08 15.27
CA VAL A 138 -11.03 3.65 15.11
C VAL A 138 -10.43 3.33 13.75
N MET A 139 -10.98 3.92 12.67
CA MET A 139 -10.61 3.55 11.30
C MET A 139 -9.48 4.42 10.73
N ASP A 140 -9.39 5.68 11.15
CA ASP A 140 -8.50 6.66 10.50
C ASP A 140 -7.25 6.96 11.35
N THR A 141 -6.90 6.08 12.30
CA THR A 141 -5.75 6.34 13.18
C THR A 141 -4.43 6.44 12.40
N PRO A 142 -4.12 5.59 11.39
CA PRO A 142 -2.92 5.78 10.57
C PRO A 142 -2.95 7.10 9.77
N THR A 143 -4.10 7.44 9.16
CA THR A 143 -4.29 8.69 8.41
C THR A 143 -4.12 9.92 9.30
N HIS A 144 -4.59 9.85 10.55
CA HIS A 144 -4.43 10.93 11.52
C HIS A 144 -2.96 11.09 11.95
N MET A 145 -2.20 9.99 12.06
CA MET A 145 -0.75 10.05 12.34
C MET A 145 0.01 10.77 11.23
N PHE A 146 -0.32 10.52 9.95
CA PHE A 146 0.30 11.26 8.84
C PHE A 146 0.02 12.76 8.93
N HIS A 147 -1.22 13.16 9.23
CA HIS A 147 -1.53 14.57 9.42
C HIS A 147 -0.79 15.21 10.61
N LYS A 148 -0.60 14.48 11.70
CA LYS A 148 0.23 14.93 12.83
C LYS A 148 1.70 15.11 12.42
N TRP A 149 2.26 14.15 11.68
CA TRP A 149 3.62 14.24 11.16
C TRP A 149 3.78 15.46 10.26
N ILE A 150 2.86 15.68 9.31
CA ILE A 150 2.84 16.86 8.44
C ILE A 150 2.80 18.15 9.27
N ALA A 151 1.88 18.25 10.22
CA ALA A 151 1.76 19.44 11.07
C ALA A 151 3.08 19.73 11.81
N ASN A 152 3.70 18.71 12.41
CA ASN A 152 4.96 18.87 13.14
C ASN A 152 6.15 19.24 12.25
N ASN A 153 6.14 18.89 10.97
CA ASN A 153 7.26 19.14 10.06
C ASN A 153 7.09 20.39 9.17
N LEU A 154 5.86 20.89 8.99
CA LEU A 154 5.59 22.11 8.22
C LEU A 154 5.52 23.39 9.06
N THR A 155 5.32 23.28 10.38
CA THR A 155 5.22 24.46 11.27
C THR A 155 6.54 24.87 11.94
N ASN A 156 7.65 24.24 11.59
CA ASN A 156 8.99 24.56 12.09
C ASN A 156 9.78 25.39 11.08
#